data_AF-A0A2K5Z9K1-F1
#
_entry.id   AF-A0A2K5Z9K1-F1
#
_cell.length_a   1.000
_cell.length_b   1.000
_cell.length_c   1.000
_cell.angle_alpha   90.00
_cell.angle_beta   90.00
_cell.angle_gamma   90.00
#
_symmetry.space_group_name_H-M   'P 1'
#
loop_
_entity.id
_entity.type
_entity.pdbx_description
1 polymer ?
#
loop_
_entity_poly.entity_id
_entity_poly.type
_entity_poly.pdbx_seq_one_letter_code
_entity_poly.pdbx_strand_id
1 'polypeptide(L)'
;WHRDEVRVCENISIVLCGNKVDIKNRKVKAKSIVFHRRKNLQYYDISAKSNYNFEKPFLWLARKLIGDPNLEFVAMSALAPPEVYEHDLEFAQTTALPDEDNDL
;
A
#
# COMPACT_ATOMS: atom_id res chain seq x y z
N TRP A 1 19.45 4.90 -6.56
CA TRP A 1 18.72 3.80 -5.92
C TRP A 1 18.98 2.49 -6.63
N HIS A 2 18.11 1.95 -7.52
CA HIS A 2 18.28 0.59 -8.05
C HIS A 2 19.70 0.24 -8.56
N ARG A 3 20.34 1.12 -9.34
CA ARG A 3 21.71 0.89 -9.84
C ARG A 3 22.71 0.74 -8.68
N ASP A 4 22.58 1.59 -7.66
CA ASP A 4 23.52 1.65 -6.56
C ASP A 4 23.29 0.48 -5.59
N GLU A 5 22.04 0.06 -5.38
CA GLU A 5 21.67 -1.14 -4.62
C GLU A 5 22.24 -2.42 -5.24
N VAL A 6 21.97 -2.65 -6.54
CA VAL A 6 22.40 -3.86 -7.25
C VAL A 6 23.93 -3.92 -7.40
N ARG A 7 24.61 -2.77 -7.34
CA ARG A 7 26.08 -2.72 -7.35
C ARG A 7 26.69 -3.28 -6.06
N VAL A 8 26.01 -3.16 -4.93
CA VAL A 8 26.51 -3.63 -3.62
C VAL A 8 25.96 -5.02 -3.31
N CYS A 9 24.67 -5.23 -3.55
CA CYS A 9 23.97 -6.48 -3.27
C CYS A 9 23.49 -7.09 -4.59
N GLU A 10 24.25 -8.06 -5.11
CA GLU A 10 23.87 -8.78 -6.32
C GLU A 10 22.70 -9.76 -6.05
N ASN A 11 21.78 -9.90 -7.00
CA ASN A 11 20.66 -10.86 -7.00
C ASN A 11 19.67 -10.80 -5.82
N ILE A 12 19.51 -9.66 -5.16
CA ILE A 12 18.48 -9.49 -4.14
C ILE A 12 17.06 -9.32 -4.73
N SER A 13 16.05 -9.78 -4.00
CA SER A 13 14.65 -9.53 -4.35
C SER A 13 14.28 -8.08 -4.01
N ILE A 14 13.84 -7.30 -5.02
CA ILE A 14 13.49 -5.88 -4.86
C ILE A 14 12.03 -5.66 -5.28
N VAL A 15 11.31 -4.86 -4.48
CA VAL A 15 9.95 -4.40 -4.76
C VAL A 15 9.96 -2.89 -4.94
N LEU A 16 9.28 -2.40 -5.97
CA LEU A 16 9.04 -0.97 -6.18
C LEU A 16 7.68 -0.59 -5.60
N CYS A 17 7.66 0.33 -4.65
CA CYS A 17 6.43 0.82 -4.03
C CYS A 17 6.12 2.26 -4.47
N GLY A 18 4.92 2.49 -5.01
CA GLY A 18 4.38 3.83 -5.25
C GLY A 18 3.55 4.28 -4.06
N ASN A 19 4.13 5.08 -3.16
CA ASN A 19 3.44 5.56 -1.95
C ASN A 19 2.50 6.75 -2.23
N LYS A 20 1.60 7.04 -1.28
CA LYS A 20 0.67 8.18 -1.24
C LYS A 20 -0.44 8.13 -2.29
N VAL A 21 -0.94 6.93 -2.58
CA VAL A 21 -2.02 6.76 -3.57
C VAL A 21 -3.37 7.31 -3.12
N ASP A 22 -3.51 7.63 -1.83
CA ASP A 22 -4.64 8.34 -1.23
C ASP A 22 -4.77 9.80 -1.72
N ILE A 23 -3.70 10.40 -2.25
CA ILE A 23 -3.72 11.77 -2.76
C ILE A 23 -4.39 11.84 -4.12
N LYS A 24 -5.52 12.55 -4.21
CA LYS A 24 -6.32 12.74 -5.45
C LYS A 24 -5.49 13.29 -6.62
N ASN A 25 -4.61 14.26 -6.39
CA ASN A 25 -3.78 14.88 -7.43
C ASN A 25 -2.44 14.16 -7.65
N ARG A 26 -2.49 12.84 -7.87
CA ARG A 26 -1.31 12.01 -8.12
C ARG A 26 -0.62 12.41 -9.44
N LYS A 27 0.63 12.89 -9.36
CA LYS A 27 1.41 13.32 -10.52
C LYS A 27 1.94 12.17 -11.36
N VAL A 28 2.45 11.13 -10.71
CA VAL A 28 2.98 9.94 -11.40
C VAL A 28 1.87 8.91 -11.58
N LYS A 29 1.35 8.80 -12.81
CA LYS A 29 0.24 7.90 -13.14
C LYS A 29 0.73 6.49 -13.43
N ALA A 30 -0.09 5.47 -13.19
CA ALA A 30 0.25 4.06 -13.44
C ALA A 30 0.87 3.80 -14.82
N LYS A 31 0.35 4.44 -15.88
CA LYS A 31 0.88 4.32 -17.25
C LYS A 31 2.35 4.75 -17.42
N SER A 32 2.81 5.70 -16.61
CA SER A 32 4.20 6.19 -16.65
C SER A 32 5.18 5.30 -15.89
N ILE A 33 4.68 4.41 -15.03
CA ILE A 33 5.53 3.57 -14.17
C ILE A 33 5.89 2.31 -14.93
N VAL A 34 6.92 2.39 -15.76
CA VAL A 34 7.39 1.28 -16.62
C VAL A 34 8.69 0.63 -16.13
N PHE A 35 9.36 1.25 -15.15
CA PHE A 35 10.68 0.82 -14.68
C PHE A 35 10.68 -0.62 -14.14
N HIS A 36 9.64 -0.99 -13.37
CA HIS A 36 9.50 -2.32 -12.80
C HIS A 36 9.51 -3.42 -13.87
N ARG A 37 8.87 -3.18 -15.03
CA ARG A 37 8.85 -4.14 -16.15
C ARG A 37 10.23 -4.34 -16.77
N ARG A 38 10.98 -3.24 -16.94
CA ARG A 38 12.33 -3.27 -17.53
C ARG A 38 13.35 -3.99 -16.65
N LYS A 39 13.11 -4.02 -15.34
CA LYS A 39 14.01 -4.63 -14.35
C LYS A 39 13.43 -5.89 -13.69
N ASN A 40 12.30 -6.38 -14.20
CA ASN A 40 11.58 -7.54 -13.65
C ASN A 40 11.33 -7.44 -12.13
N LEU A 41 10.97 -6.25 -11.67
CA LEU A 41 10.65 -5.98 -10.28
C LEU A 41 9.13 -6.04 -10.08
N GLN A 42 8.72 -6.43 -8.88
CA GLN A 42 7.32 -6.32 -8.50
C GLN A 42 6.97 -4.88 -8.16
N TYR A 43 5.77 -4.44 -8.54
CA TYR A 43 5.28 -3.09 -8.26
C TYR A 43 3.98 -3.13 -7.47
N TYR A 44 3.90 -2.31 -6.42
CA TYR A 44 2.67 -2.10 -5.65
C TYR A 44 2.41 -0.62 -5.42
N ASP A 45 1.15 -0.24 -5.62
CA ASP A 45 0.62 1.02 -5.12
C ASP A 45 0.28 0.86 -3.63
N ILE A 46 0.88 1.69 -2.79
CA ILE A 46 0.69 1.65 -1.33
C ILE A 46 0.30 3.02 -0.79
N SER A 47 -0.35 3.03 0.37
CA SER A 47 -0.45 4.22 1.19
C SER A 47 -0.08 3.87 2.62
N ALA A 48 1.00 4.47 3.10
CA ALA A 48 1.38 4.37 4.51
C ALA A 48 0.33 5.05 5.43
N LYS A 49 -0.47 5.99 4.91
CA LYS A 49 -1.44 6.73 5.70
C LYS A 49 -2.72 5.94 5.94
N SER A 50 -3.26 5.32 4.89
CA SER A 50 -4.48 4.52 4.99
C SER A 50 -4.22 3.02 5.17
N ASN A 51 -2.95 2.63 5.32
CA ASN A 51 -2.49 1.25 5.33
C ASN A 51 -2.85 0.45 4.06
N TYR A 52 -3.18 1.11 2.95
CA TYR A 52 -3.54 0.46 1.69
C TYR A 52 -2.36 -0.35 1.12
N ASN A 53 -2.61 -1.64 0.86
CA ASN A 53 -1.63 -2.61 0.34
C ASN A 53 -0.30 -2.68 1.11
N PHE A 54 -0.27 -2.23 2.37
CA PHE A 54 0.96 -2.17 3.16
C PHE A 54 1.67 -3.53 3.27
N GLU A 55 0.90 -4.60 3.43
CA GLU A 55 1.41 -5.98 3.56
C GLU A 55 1.95 -6.58 2.25
N LYS A 56 1.49 -6.11 1.07
CA LYS A 56 1.75 -6.79 -0.20
C LYS A 56 3.24 -6.83 -0.58
N PRO A 57 4.03 -5.75 -0.42
CA PRO A 57 5.47 -5.80 -0.65
C PRO A 57 6.17 -6.82 0.23
N PHE A 58 5.83 -6.88 1.52
CA PHE A 58 6.44 -7.80 2.47
C PHE A 58 6.05 -9.25 2.19
N LEU A 59 4.79 -9.49 1.86
CA LEU A 59 4.30 -10.83 1.51
C LEU A 59 5.02 -11.37 0.27
N TRP A 60 5.17 -10.53 -0.77
CA TRP A 60 5.88 -10.94 -1.98
C TRP A 60 7.36 -11.22 -1.71
N LEU A 61 8.02 -10.38 -0.90
CA LEU A 61 9.41 -10.61 -0.48
C LEU A 61 9.53 -11.91 0.32
N ALA A 62 8.64 -12.15 1.29
CA ALA A 62 8.63 -13.38 2.08
C ALA A 62 8.47 -14.62 1.19
N ARG A 63 7.51 -14.61 0.27
CA ARG A 63 7.31 -15.70 -0.72
C ARG A 63 8.56 -15.95 -1.56
N LYS A 64 9.25 -14.88 -2.00
CA LYS A 64 10.47 -14.99 -2.80
C LYS A 64 11.69 -15.48 -2.03
N LEU A 65 11.84 -15.03 -0.78
CA LEU A 65 12.97 -15.40 0.06
C LEU A 65 12.84 -16.83 0.61
N ILE A 66 11.62 -17.25 0.97
CA ILE A 66 11.34 -18.58 1.51
C ILE A 66 11.16 -19.61 0.38
N GLY A 67 10.76 -19.16 -0.81
CA GLY A 67 10.52 -20.04 -1.96
C GLY A 67 9.15 -20.73 -1.94
N ASP A 68 8.24 -20.31 -1.04
CA ASP A 68 6.88 -20.83 -0.96
C ASP A 68 5.87 -19.82 -1.53
N PRO A 69 5.21 -20.12 -2.68
CA PRO A 69 4.18 -19.26 -3.25
C PRO A 69 2.91 -19.13 -2.41
N ASN A 70 2.61 -20.13 -1.57
CA ASN A 70 1.39 -20.23 -0.77
C ASN A 70 1.53 -19.60 0.61
N LEU A 71 2.68 -18.99 0.92
CA LEU A 71 2.87 -18.29 2.18
C LEU A 71 1.87 -17.16 2.33
N GLU A 72 1.21 -17.10 3.48
CA GLU A 72 0.25 -16.05 3.86
C GLU A 72 0.56 -15.54 5.26
N PHE A 73 0.23 -14.27 5.51
CA PHE A 73 0.30 -13.73 6.86
C PHE A 73 -0.94 -14.13 7.63
N VAL A 74 -0.76 -14.92 8.69
CA VAL A 74 -1.85 -15.46 9.52
C VAL A 74 -2.42 -14.41 10.47
N ALA A 75 -1.60 -13.43 10.86
CA ALA A 75 -2.01 -12.30 11.69
C ALA A 75 -1.55 -11.00 11.04
N MET A 76 -2.43 -10.01 10.98
CA MET A 76 -2.02 -8.65 10.68
C MET A 76 -1.13 -8.14 11.83
N SER A 77 0.04 -7.61 11.49
CA SER A 77 0.87 -6.89 12.47
C SER A 77 0.04 -5.76 13.09
N ALA A 78 0.31 -5.39 14.33
CA ALA A 78 -0.34 -4.26 14.98
C ALA A 78 0.01 -2.97 14.22
N LEU A 79 -0.84 -2.58 13.27
CA LEU A 79 -0.69 -1.36 12.51
C LEU A 79 -1.09 -0.18 13.38
N ALA A 80 -0.37 0.93 13.24
CA ALA A 80 -0.84 2.20 13.75
C ALA A 80 -2.22 2.47 13.14
N PRO A 81 -3.20 2.96 13.94
CA PRO A 81 -4.48 3.41 13.40
C PRO A 81 -4.23 4.39 12.24
N PRO A 82 -5.00 4.31 11.14
CA PRO A 82 -4.86 5.26 10.05
C PRO A 82 -5.06 6.68 10.59
N GLU A 83 -4.25 7.62 10.13
CA GLU A 83 -4.39 9.03 10.49
C GLU A 83 -5.69 9.57 9.88
N VAL A 84 -6.77 9.56 10.67
CA VAL A 84 -8.05 10.20 10.36
C VAL A 84 -7.92 11.68 10.67
N TYR A 85 -8.23 12.56 9.72
CA TYR A 85 -8.24 14.00 9.99
C TYR A 85 -9.48 14.39 10.80
N GLU A 86 -9.33 15.24 11.82
CA GLU A 86 -10.44 15.78 12.65
C GLU A 86 -11.59 16.37 11.83
N HIS A 87 -11.30 16.89 10.64
CA HIS A 87 -12.30 17.45 9.73
C HIS A 87 -13.35 16.40 9.26
N ASP A 88 -12.98 15.13 9.16
CA ASP A 88 -13.93 14.06 8.82
C ASP A 88 -14.82 13.70 10.03
N LEU A 89 -14.30 13.88 11.26
CA LEU A 89 -15.06 13.72 12.50
C LEU A 89 -16.06 14.87 12.70
N GLU A 90 -15.66 16.12 12.43
CA GLU A 90 -16.57 17.26 12.48
C GLU A 90 -17.68 17.14 11.43
N PHE A 91 -17.36 16.68 10.21
CA PHE A 91 -18.36 16.45 9.18
C PHE A 91 -19.32 15.31 9.56
N ALA A 92 -18.82 14.22 10.13
CA ALA A 92 -19.65 13.12 10.61
C ALA A 92 -20.51 13.52 11.83
N GLN A 93 -20.00 14.37 12.73
CA GLN A 93 -20.75 14.92 13.87
C GLN A 93 -21.80 15.95 13.45
N THR A 94 -21.58 16.67 12.35
CA THR A 94 -22.53 17.66 11.82
C THR A 94 -23.52 17.06 10.82
N THR A 95 -23.25 15.86 10.30
CA THR A 95 -24.21 15.13 9.48
C THR A 95 -25.25 14.48 10.39
N ALA A 96 -26.44 15.08 10.47
CA ALA A 96 -27.58 14.45 11.11
C ALA A 96 -27.83 13.07 10.48
N LEU A 97 -27.97 12.04 11.32
CA LEU A 97 -28.43 10.74 10.85
C LEU A 97 -29.81 10.95 10.19
N PRO A 98 -30.04 10.44 8.98
CA PRO A 98 -31.38 10.44 8.42
C PRO A 98 -32.30 9.70 9.40
N ASP A 99 -33.45 10.29 9.70
CA ASP A 99 -34.44 9.69 10.59
C ASP A 99 -34.74 8.27 10.10
N GLU A 100 -34.46 7.26 10.93
CA GLU A 100 -34.86 5.87 10.69
C GLU A 100 -36.37 5.70 10.91
N ASP A 101 -37.17 6.54 10.27
CA ASP A 101 -38.61 6.39 10.11
C ASP A 101 -38.90 5.80 8.71
N ASN A 102 -38.31 4.65 8.37
CA ASN A 102 -38.91 3.77 7.38
C ASN A 102 -38.51 2.28 7.57
N ASP A 103 -39.31 1.63 8.40
CA ASP A 103 -39.66 0.20 8.43
C ASP A 103 -38.65 -0.83 8.98
N LEU A 104 -39.06 -1.35 10.15
CA LEU A 104 -38.68 -2.60 10.79
C LEU A 104 -38.86 -3.83 9.88
#